data_AF-A0A2S5AD32-F1
#
_entry.id   AF-A0A2S5AD32-F1
#
_cell.length_a   1.000
_cell.length_b   1.000
_cell.length_c   1.000
_cell.angle_alpha   90.00
_cell.angle_beta   90.00
_cell.angle_gamma   90.00
#
_symmetry.space_group_name_H-M   'P 1'
#
loop_
_entity.id
_entity.type
_entity.pdbx_description
1 polymer ?
#
loop_
_entity_poly.entity_id
_entity_poly.type
_entity_poly.pdbx_seq_one_letter_code
_entity_poly.pdbx_strand_id
1 'polypeptide(L)' 'MKVLVDIPDNKADFGLEVLRNLAFVKKASPISGKKFVLIEEIKEAVQELNLIKASKKQARNAEDFLNEL' A
#
# COMPACT_ATOMS: atom_id res chain seq x y z
N MET A 1 11.11 -8.36 8.30
CA MET A 1 11.21 -7.48 7.12
C MET A 1 10.16 -7.91 6.11
N LYS A 2 9.51 -6.97 5.41
CA LYS A 2 8.55 -7.25 4.33
C LYS A 2 9.06 -6.55 3.07
N VAL A 3 9.02 -7.23 1.93
CA VAL A 3 9.49 -6.71 0.65
C VAL A 3 8.31 -6.77 -0.33
N LEU A 4 8.09 -5.67 -1.05
CA LEU A 4 7.12 -5.59 -2.15
C LEU A 4 7.87 -5.87 -3.44
N VAL A 5 7.29 -6.72 -4.29
CA VAL A 5 7.84 -7.08 -5.59
C VAL A 5 6.74 -6.82 -6.61
N ASP A 6 7.02 -5.91 -7.53
CA ASP A 6 6.14 -5.61 -8.66
C ASP A 6 6.47 -6.57 -9.80
N ILE A 7 5.47 -7.34 -10.24
CA ILE A 7 5.62 -8.40 -11.25
C ILE A 7 4.47 -8.22 -12.24
N PRO A 8 4.76 -8.26 -13.56
CA PRO A 8 3.70 -8.28 -14.57
C PRO A 8 2.71 -9.42 -14.32
N ASP A 9 1.41 -9.16 -14.51
CA ASP A 9 0.34 -10.14 -14.23
C ASP A 9 0.57 -11.48 -14.92
N ASN A 10 1.06 -11.47 -16.16
CA ASN A 10 1.37 -12.67 -16.94
C ASN A 10 2.54 -13.51 -16.39
N LYS A 11 3.29 -12.99 -15.42
CA LYS A 11 4.40 -13.64 -14.72
C LYS A 11 4.16 -13.79 -13.22
N ALA A 12 3.02 -13.33 -12.71
CA ALA A 12 2.71 -13.34 -11.29
C ALA A 12 2.72 -14.76 -10.72
N ASP A 13 2.11 -15.73 -11.43
CA ASP A 13 2.07 -17.13 -10.99
C ASP A 13 3.47 -17.75 -10.89
N PHE A 14 4.30 -17.55 -11.91
CA PHE A 14 5.70 -18.00 -11.92
C PHE A 14 6.52 -17.34 -10.81
N GLY A 15 6.39 -16.03 -10.64
CA GLY A 15 7.09 -15.30 -9.57
C GLY A 15 6.69 -15.79 -8.17
N LEU A 16 5.40 -16.06 -7.96
CA LEU A 16 4.90 -16.64 -6.71
C LEU A 16 5.43 -18.04 -6.44
N GLU A 17 5.55 -18.88 -7.46
CA GLU A 17 6.11 -20.21 -7.35
C GLU A 17 7.59 -20.18 -6.97
N VAL A 18 8.38 -19.33 -7.61
CA VAL A 18 9.79 -19.12 -7.26
C VAL A 18 9.91 -18.64 -5.81
N LEU A 19 9.14 -17.63 -5.41
CA LEU A 19 9.19 -17.08 -4.05
C LEU A 19 8.79 -18.11 -2.98
N ARG A 20 7.86 -19.02 -3.26
CA ARG A 20 7.45 -20.09 -2.33
C ARG A 20 8.52 -21.18 -2.17
N ASN A 21 9.35 -21.41 -3.18
CA ASN A 21 10.43 -22.40 -3.13
C ASN A 21 11.68 -21.90 -2.40
N LEU A 22 11.77 -20.61 -2.07
CA LEU A 22 12.89 -20.06 -1.31
C LEU A 22 12.71 -20.37 0.19
N ALA A 23 13.62 -21.17 0.76
CA ALA A 23 13.54 -21.64 2.15
C ALA A 23 13.48 -20.52 3.21
N PHE A 24 13.97 -19.31 2.89
CA PHE A 24 13.94 -18.15 3.79
C PHE A 24 12.65 -17.33 3.67
N VAL A 25 11.80 -17.59 2.67
CA VAL A 25 10.54 -16.88 2.47
C VAL A 25 9.46 -17.56 3.31
N LYS A 26 9.04 -16.88 4.37
CA LYS A 26 8.00 -17.38 5.27
C LYS A 26 6.61 -17.41 4.63
N LYS A 27 6.33 -16.47 3.70
CA LYS A 27 5.04 -16.34 3.02
C LYS A 27 5.16 -15.53 1.74
N ALA A 28 4.65 -16.06 0.65
CA ALA A 28 4.43 -15.36 -0.61
C ALA A 28 2.95 -15.49 -1.00
N SER A 29 2.26 -14.36 -1.11
CA SER A 29 0.83 -14.31 -1.45
C SER A 29 0.59 -13.15 -2.40
N PRO A 30 -0.25 -13.32 -3.44
CA PRO A 30 -0.61 -12.22 -4.30
C PRO A 30 -1.34 -11.17 -3.47
N ILE A 31 -0.96 -9.91 -3.64
CA ILE A 31 -1.75 -8.81 -3.15
C ILE A 31 -2.71 -8.48 -4.29
N SER A 32 -3.99 -8.86 -4.14
CA SER A 32 -5.04 -8.40 -5.04
C SER A 32 -5.06 -6.87 -5.05
N GLY A 33 -5.18 -6.26 -6.23
CA GLY A 33 -5.06 -4.81 -6.43
C GLY A 33 -5.85 -3.97 -5.43
N LYS A 34 -7.08 -4.38 -5.07
CA LYS A 34 -7.91 -3.67 -4.06
C LYS A 34 -7.27 -3.57 -2.68
N LYS A 35 -6.56 -4.63 -2.26
CA LYS A 35 -5.89 -4.66 -0.96
C LYS A 35 -4.59 -3.86 -0.97
N PHE A 36 -3.89 -3.79 -2.11
CA PHE A 36 -2.71 -2.94 -2.26
C PHE A 36 -3.07 -1.46 -2.24
N VAL A 37 -4.04 -1.07 -3.08
CA VAL A 37 -4.55 0.31 -3.17
C VAL A 37 -4.97 0.81 -1.79
N LEU A 38 -5.79 0.04 -1.07
CA LEU A 38 -6.22 0.41 0.28
C LEU A 38 -5.05 0.59 1.27
N ILE A 39 -4.00 -0.24 1.18
CA ILE A 39 -2.84 -0.13 2.08
C ILE A 39 -2.01 1.13 1.76
N GLU A 40 -1.80 1.44 0.48
CA GLU A 40 -1.08 2.66 0.09
C GLU A 40 -1.92 3.91 0.40
N GLU A 41 -3.23 3.92 0.13
CA GLU A 41 -4.14 5.02 0.51
C GLU A 41 -4.13 5.28 2.02
N ILE A 42 -4.20 4.23 2.85
CA ILE A 42 -4.13 4.36 4.31
C ILE A 42 -2.76 4.91 4.74
N LYS A 43 -1.68 4.44 4.12
CA LYS A 43 -0.32 4.87 4.45
C LYS A 43 -0.09 6.33 4.07
N GLU A 44 -0.58 6.76 2.92
CA GLU A 44 -0.57 8.16 2.49
C GLU A 44 -1.37 9.03 3.47
N ALA A 45 -2.58 8.62 3.84
CA ALA A 45 -3.40 9.33 4.82
C ALA A 45 -2.70 9.46 6.19
N VAL A 46 -2.05 8.40 6.66
CA VAL A 46 -1.29 8.44 7.92
C VAL A 46 -0.06 9.35 7.81
N GLN A 47 0.64 9.36 6.68
CA GLN A 47 1.75 10.28 6.44
C GLN A 47 1.27 11.74 6.44
N GLU A 48 0.13 12.02 5.82
CA GLU A 48 -0.47 13.34 5.79
C GLU A 48 -0.85 13.82 7.20
N LEU A 49 -1.47 12.96 7.99
CA LEU A 49 -1.77 13.24 9.41
C LEU A 49 -0.51 13.51 10.23
N ASN A 50 0.58 12.79 9.97
CA ASN A 50 1.86 13.04 10.64
C ASN A 50 2.46 14.41 10.25
N LEU A 51 2.30 14.85 8.99
CA LEU A 51 2.72 16.19 8.55
C LEU A 51 1.87 17.30 9.19
N ILE A 52 0.57 17.07 9.35
CA ILE A 52 -0.33 17.98 10.07
C ILE A 52 0.08 18.09 11.54
N LYS A 53 0.33 16.96 12.21
CA LYS A 53 0.82 16.92 13.61
C LYS A 53 2.18 17.61 13.77
N ALA A 54 3.03 17.55 12.76
CA ALA A 54 4.31 18.24 12.73
C ALA A 54 4.20 19.74 12.38
N SER A 55 2.98 20.29 12.26
CA SER A 55 2.70 21.66 11.81
C SER A 55 3.27 22.00 10.43
N LYS A 56 3.55 20.98 9.60
CA LYS A 56 4.09 21.13 8.24
C LYS A 56 3.01 21.19 7.16
N LYS A 57 1.76 20.86 7.51
CA LYS A 57 0.60 20.89 6.62
C LYS A 57 -0.64 21.32 7.41
N GLN A 58 -1.53 22.11 6.80
CA GLN A 58 -2.80 22.48 7.43
C GLN A 58 -3.84 21.39 7.18
N ALA A 59 -4.56 21.01 8.22
CA ALA A 59 -5.77 20.20 8.07
C ALA A 59 -6.87 21.04 7.42
N ARG A 60 -7.74 20.40 6.65
CA ARG A 60 -8.96 21.02 6.15
C ARG A 60 -10.19 20.36 6.77
N ASN A 61 -11.30 21.07 6.79
CA ASN A 61 -12.57 20.52 7.22
C ASN A 61 -13.00 19.38 6.27
N ALA A 62 -13.49 18.28 6.86
CA ALA A 62 -13.97 17.13 6.10
C ALA A 62 -15.28 17.43 5.36
N GLU A 63 -16.18 18.22 5.94
CA GLU A 63 -17.45 18.59 5.31
C GLU A 63 -17.22 19.43 4.06
N ASP A 64 -16.34 20.43 4.15
CA ASP A 64 -15.98 21.28 3.01
C ASP A 64 -15.34 20.47 1.88
N PHE A 65 -14.46 19.51 2.20
CA PHE A 65 -13.87 18.64 1.19
C PHE A 65 -14.90 17.75 0.48
N LEU A 66 -15.84 17.16 1.23
CA LEU A 66 -16.86 16.28 0.66
C LEU A 66 -17.82 17.03 -0.27
N ASN A 67 -18.02 18.33 -0.04
CA ASN A 67 -18.86 19.18 -0.88
C ASN A 67 -18.16 19.65 -2.17
N GLU A 68 -16.84 19.48 -2.30
CA GLU A 68 -16.05 19.86 -3.48
C GLU A 68 -15.83 18.73 -4.50
N LEU A 69 -16.14 17.47 -4.13
CA LEU A 69 -16.03 16.28 -4.97
C LEU A 69 -17.35 15.92 -5.67
#